data_AF-A0A0P8C3J5-F1
#
_entry.id   AF-A0A0P8C3J5-F1
#
_cell.length_a   1.000
_cell.length_b   1.000
_cell.length_c   1.000
_cell.angle_alpha   90.00
_cell.angle_beta   90.00
_cell.angle_gamma   90.00
#
_symmetry.space_group_name_H-M   'P 1'
#
loop_
_entity.id
_entity.type
_entity.pdbx_description
1 polymer ?
#
loop_
_entity_poly.entity_id
_entity_poly.type
_entity_poly.pdbx_seq_one_letter_code
_entity_poly.pdbx_strand_id
1 'polypeptide(L)'
;MKTGDSVNITLEFENPFNKSIPIKIQDNNILGNNGLEIQCYEYTLPNNPHTGVSYDFPIQAYSAGEFTLDPATVTYTNPETGTEESVTSGPVRVSIKQGGNNRAAAGYYQDIQLRRCEHAKHFYIIKQLNFNFDKQWQPADRPE
;
A
#
# COMPACT_ATOMS: atom_id res chain seq x y z
N MET A 1 -7.21 -3.11 12.71
CA MET A 1 -6.26 -4.21 12.97
C MET A 1 -5.88 -4.25 14.45
N LYS A 2 -5.15 -5.26 14.89
CA LYS A 2 -4.52 -5.34 16.20
C LYS A 2 -3.01 -5.44 16.09
N THR A 3 -2.33 -5.24 17.21
CA THR A 3 -0.89 -5.54 17.31
C THR A 3 -0.64 -7.02 16.98
N GLY A 4 0.34 -7.29 16.12
CA GLY A 4 0.71 -8.64 15.67
C GLY A 4 -0.02 -9.14 14.41
N ASP A 5 -1.05 -8.43 13.92
CA ASP A 5 -1.67 -8.76 12.62
C ASP A 5 -0.69 -8.42 11.47
N SER A 6 -0.61 -9.30 10.47
CA SER A 6 0.14 -9.06 9.24
C SER A 6 -0.67 -8.22 8.26
N VAL A 7 -0.03 -7.21 7.68
CA VAL A 7 -0.65 -6.29 6.71
C VAL A 7 0.23 -6.21 5.47
N ASN A 8 -0.38 -6.39 4.30
CA ASN A 8 0.26 -6.14 3.01
C ASN A 8 -0.11 -4.74 2.54
N ILE A 9 0.82 -4.08 1.88
CA ILE A 9 0.57 -2.79 1.24
C ILE A 9 0.51 -3.00 -0.26
N THR A 10 -0.51 -2.42 -0.87
CA THR A 10 -0.72 -2.48 -2.30
C THR A 10 -0.86 -1.06 -2.83
N LEU A 11 -0.13 -0.76 -3.90
CA LEU A 11 -0.32 0.44 -4.70
C LEU A 11 -1.16 0.09 -5.93
N GLU A 12 -2.32 0.72 -6.06
CA GLU A 12 -3.18 0.61 -7.22
C GLU A 12 -2.86 1.76 -8.18
N PHE A 13 -2.57 1.40 -9.43
CA PHE A 13 -2.18 2.32 -10.49
C PHE A 13 -3.28 2.44 -11.53
N GLU A 14 -3.52 3.66 -12.01
CA GLU A 14 -4.24 3.92 -13.25
C GLU A 14 -3.25 4.38 -14.32
N ASN A 15 -3.01 3.52 -15.32
CA ASN A 15 -2.12 3.82 -16.43
C ASN A 15 -2.96 4.29 -17.65
N PRO A 16 -3.05 5.60 -17.92
CA PRO A 16 -3.83 6.11 -19.05
C PRO A 16 -3.08 5.93 -20.40
N PHE A 17 -1.82 5.50 -20.34
CA PHE A 17 -1.00 5.29 -21.50
C PHE A 17 -1.16 3.83 -21.92
N ASN A 18 -1.55 3.59 -23.16
CA ASN A 18 -1.70 2.24 -23.73
C ASN A 18 -0.33 1.59 -24.02
N LYS A 19 0.63 1.75 -23.10
CA LYS A 19 2.04 1.37 -23.17
C LYS A 19 2.50 0.94 -21.78
N SER A 20 3.45 0.03 -21.73
CA SER A 20 4.13 -0.30 -20.48
C SER A 20 5.06 0.85 -20.07
N ILE A 21 5.11 1.14 -18.78
CA ILE A 21 5.87 2.28 -18.24
C ILE A 21 6.79 1.79 -17.11
N PRO A 22 8.11 1.97 -17.23
CA PRO A 22 9.01 1.77 -16.11
C PRO A 22 8.78 2.89 -15.07
N ILE A 23 8.60 2.50 -13.82
CA ILE A 23 8.35 3.40 -12.70
C ILE A 23 9.36 3.14 -11.57
N LYS A 24 9.61 4.19 -10.78
CA LYS A 24 10.38 4.13 -9.55
C LYS A 24 9.49 4.56 -8.39
N ILE A 25 9.39 3.71 -7.38
CA ILE A 25 8.52 3.90 -6.21
C ILE A 25 9.40 4.22 -5.00
N GLN A 26 9.06 5.31 -4.32
CA GLN A 26 9.56 5.69 -3.02
C GLN A 26 8.40 5.70 -2.03
N ASP A 27 8.55 5.02 -0.91
CA ASP A 27 7.45 4.80 0.01
C ASP A 27 7.95 4.60 1.44
N ASN A 28 7.24 5.17 2.41
CA ASN A 28 7.55 5.02 3.82
C ASN A 28 6.42 4.25 4.51
N ASN A 29 6.70 2.99 4.82
CA ASN A 29 5.72 2.03 5.30
C ASN A 29 5.99 1.63 6.75
N ILE A 30 6.13 2.62 7.63
CA ILE A 30 6.39 2.41 9.06
C ILE A 30 5.07 2.51 9.84
N LEU A 31 4.74 1.45 10.58
CA LEU A 31 3.53 1.30 11.35
C LEU A 31 3.82 0.70 12.73
N GLY A 32 3.50 1.42 13.80
CA GLY A 32 3.61 0.88 15.16
C GLY A 32 5.00 0.34 15.51
N ASN A 33 6.04 1.14 15.23
CA ASN A 33 7.48 0.85 15.45
C ASN A 33 8.07 -0.29 14.60
N ASN A 34 7.41 -0.70 13.52
CA ASN A 34 7.93 -1.68 12.58
C ASN A 34 7.52 -1.32 11.15
N GLY A 35 8.30 -1.71 10.16
CA GLY A 35 7.97 -1.40 8.78
C GLY A 35 9.16 -1.41 7.84
N LEU A 36 8.93 -0.83 6.66
CA LEU A 36 9.91 -0.77 5.59
C LEU A 36 9.97 0.63 5.00
N GLU A 37 11.18 1.16 4.87
CA GLU A 37 11.44 2.34 4.05
C GLU A 37 11.89 1.86 2.65
N ILE A 38 11.18 2.30 1.62
CA ILE A 38 11.44 1.97 0.22
C ILE A 38 11.99 3.23 -0.45
N GLN A 39 13.25 3.19 -0.87
CA GLN A 39 13.91 4.36 -1.46
C GLN A 39 13.95 4.33 -3.00
N CYS A 40 13.86 3.14 -3.61
CA CYS A 40 14.07 2.96 -5.05
C CYS A 40 13.52 1.63 -5.57
N TYR A 41 12.25 1.32 -5.31
CA TYR A 41 11.64 0.09 -5.86
C TYR A 41 11.27 0.31 -7.33
N GLU A 42 11.87 -0.46 -8.23
CA GLU A 42 11.63 -0.37 -9.67
C GLU A 42 10.58 -1.39 -10.11
N TYR A 43 9.60 -0.94 -10.90
CA TYR A 43 8.56 -1.81 -11.45
C TYR A 43 8.24 -1.37 -12.88
N THR A 44 7.82 -2.30 -13.74
CA THR A 44 7.28 -1.96 -15.07
C THR A 44 5.79 -2.14 -15.05
N LEU A 45 5.05 -1.04 -15.04
CA LEU A 45 3.60 -1.10 -15.19
C LEU A 45 3.26 -1.64 -16.57
N PRO A 46 2.39 -2.65 -16.66
CA PRO A 46 1.94 -3.14 -17.95
C PRO A 46 1.06 -2.10 -18.67
N ASN A 47 0.77 -2.33 -19.93
CA ASN A 47 -0.19 -1.56 -20.72
C ASN A 47 -1.66 -1.81 -20.32
N ASN A 48 -1.91 -2.18 -19.05
CA ASN A 48 -3.24 -2.39 -18.50
C ASN A 48 -3.70 -1.10 -17.80
N PRO A 49 -4.93 -0.60 -18.06
CA PRO A 49 -5.46 0.60 -17.39
C PRO A 49 -5.41 0.53 -15.86
N HIS A 50 -5.56 -0.65 -15.25
CA HIS A 50 -5.49 -0.81 -13.80
C HIS A 50 -4.50 -1.91 -13.41
N THR A 51 -3.59 -1.61 -12.49
CA THR A 51 -2.61 -2.57 -11.98
C THR A 51 -2.42 -2.40 -10.48
N GLY A 52 -2.55 -3.48 -9.71
CA GLY A 52 -2.17 -3.53 -8.30
C GLY A 52 -0.77 -4.08 -8.13
N VAL A 53 0.11 -3.34 -7.44
CA VAL A 53 1.46 -3.78 -7.07
C VAL A 53 1.50 -3.94 -5.56
N SER A 54 1.64 -5.18 -5.10
CA SER A 54 1.80 -5.48 -3.68
C SER A 54 3.27 -5.67 -3.35
N TYR A 55 3.71 -5.19 -2.19
CA TYR A 55 5.04 -5.53 -1.70
C TYR A 55 5.03 -6.92 -1.06
N ASP A 56 6.08 -7.70 -1.32
CA ASP A 56 6.22 -9.07 -0.80
C ASP A 56 6.53 -9.12 0.71
N PHE A 57 6.61 -7.98 1.38
CA PHE A 57 6.99 -7.84 2.79
C PHE A 57 5.77 -7.43 3.63
N PRO A 58 5.10 -8.38 4.32
CA PRO A 58 4.05 -8.04 5.25
C PRO A 58 4.61 -7.25 6.44
N ILE A 59 3.88 -6.23 6.87
CA ILE A 59 4.22 -5.38 8.03
C ILE A 59 3.34 -5.80 9.20
N GLN A 60 3.95 -5.88 10.39
CA GLN A 60 3.25 -6.18 11.64
C GLN A 60 3.46 -5.03 12.63
N ALA A 61 2.38 -4.42 13.10
CA ALA A 61 2.49 -3.38 14.12
C ALA A 61 2.65 -3.99 15.52
N TYR A 62 3.54 -3.43 16.33
CA TYR A 62 3.77 -3.87 17.71
C TYR A 62 3.17 -2.95 18.78
N SER A 63 2.76 -1.75 18.40
CA SER A 63 2.10 -0.81 19.29
C SER A 63 0.67 -0.50 18.83
N ALA A 64 -0.23 -0.35 19.80
CA ALA A 64 -1.59 0.13 19.59
C ALA A 64 -1.60 1.66 19.49
N GLY A 65 -2.55 2.21 18.75
CA GLY A 65 -2.68 3.64 18.52
C GLY A 65 -3.26 3.98 17.16
N GLU A 66 -3.35 5.28 16.90
CA GLU A 66 -3.66 5.81 15.58
C GLU A 66 -2.35 6.13 14.86
N PHE A 67 -2.21 5.63 13.63
CA PHE A 67 -1.04 5.82 12.80
C PHE A 67 -1.45 6.36 11.43
N THR A 68 -0.53 7.04 10.77
CA THR A 68 -0.69 7.49 9.39
C THR A 68 0.50 6.98 8.60
N LEU A 69 0.22 6.28 7.51
CA LEU A 69 1.23 5.97 6.50
C LEU A 69 1.34 7.15 5.54
N ASP A 70 2.57 7.55 5.29
CA ASP A 70 2.89 8.61 4.36
C ASP A 70 2.47 8.24 2.94
N PRO A 71 2.20 9.23 2.08
CA PRO A 71 2.06 9.03 0.64
C PRO A 71 3.25 8.27 0.02
N ALA A 72 2.94 7.37 -0.92
CA ALA A 72 3.95 6.87 -1.83
C ALA A 72 4.21 7.90 -2.93
N THR A 73 5.46 8.08 -3.33
CA THR A 73 5.87 8.88 -4.49
C THR A 73 6.30 7.94 -5.60
N VAL A 74 5.79 8.18 -6.81
CA VAL A 74 6.15 7.41 -7.99
C VAL A 74 6.65 8.33 -9.08
N THR A 75 7.86 8.05 -9.56
CA THR A 75 8.49 8.77 -10.67
C THR A 75 8.46 7.90 -11.91
N TYR A 76 8.11 8.49 -13.06
CA TYR A 76 8.04 7.82 -14.35
C TYR A 76 8.42 8.76 -15.49
N THR A 77 8.83 8.21 -16.63
CA THR A 77 8.97 8.98 -17.87
C THR A 77 7.68 8.91 -18.66
N ASN A 78 7.03 10.05 -18.90
CA ASN A 78 5.80 10.13 -19.68
C ASN A 78 6.09 9.66 -21.12
N PRO A 79 5.42 8.60 -21.60
CA PRO A 79 5.74 7.98 -22.88
C PRO A 79 5.18 8.75 -24.10
N GLU A 80 4.44 9.84 -23.89
CA GLU A 80 3.97 10.75 -24.93
C GLU A 80 4.92 11.95 -25.10
N THR A 81 5.47 12.48 -23.99
CA THR A 81 6.31 13.70 -24.01
C THR A 81 7.82 13.41 -23.84
N GLY A 82 8.18 12.26 -23.29
CA GLY A 82 9.56 11.90 -22.94
C GLY A 82 10.10 12.61 -21.69
N THR A 83 9.27 13.37 -20.97
CA THR A 83 9.66 14.06 -19.73
C THR A 83 9.47 13.17 -18.51
N GLU A 84 10.37 13.33 -17.52
CA GLU A 84 10.19 12.72 -16.21
C GLU A 84 9.12 13.49 -15.43
N GLU A 85 8.20 12.74 -14.83
CA GLU A 85 7.08 13.23 -14.04
C GLU A 85 7.00 12.45 -12.72
N SER A 86 6.28 12.99 -11.74
CA SER A 86 6.06 12.30 -10.47
C SER A 86 4.63 12.49 -9.98
N VAL A 87 4.07 11.43 -9.42
CA VAL A 87 2.74 11.41 -8.80
C VAL A 87 2.87 10.92 -7.36
N THR A 88 2.00 11.42 -6.48
CA THR A 88 1.94 11.00 -5.08
C THR A 88 0.57 10.43 -4.74
N SER A 89 0.53 9.43 -3.86
CA SER A 89 -0.73 8.88 -3.36
C SER A 89 -1.33 9.76 -2.27
N GLY A 90 -2.55 9.43 -1.83
CA GLY A 90 -3.03 9.91 -0.54
C GLY A 90 -2.31 9.21 0.63
N PRO A 91 -2.28 9.83 1.82
CA PRO A 91 -1.87 9.14 3.05
C PRO A 91 -2.95 8.13 3.49
N VAL A 92 -2.55 7.11 4.24
CA VAL A 92 -3.48 6.11 4.78
C VAL A 92 -3.51 6.16 6.30
N ARG A 93 -4.68 6.38 6.89
CA ARG A 93 -4.86 6.39 8.35
C ARG A 93 -5.27 5.01 8.85
N VAL A 94 -4.69 4.58 9.96
CA VAL A 94 -4.86 3.24 10.51
C VAL A 94 -5.03 3.29 12.02
N SER A 95 -6.10 2.66 12.50
CA SER A 95 -6.33 2.42 13.92
C SER A 95 -5.91 1.00 14.30
N ILE A 96 -4.99 0.89 15.26
CA ILE A 96 -4.43 -0.36 15.77
C ILE A 96 -4.85 -0.53 17.21
N LYS A 97 -5.64 -1.56 17.47
CA LYS A 97 -6.09 -1.88 18.83
C LYS A 97 -5.07 -2.78 19.52
N GLN A 98 -5.00 -2.70 20.84
CA GLN A 98 -4.16 -3.60 21.62
C GLN A 98 -4.61 -5.05 21.43
N GLY A 99 -3.65 -5.95 21.22
CA GLY A 99 -3.87 -7.38 21.14
C GLY A 99 -4.41 -7.94 22.45
N GLY A 100 -5.59 -8.55 22.39
CA GLY A 100 -6.20 -9.36 23.44
C GLY A 100 -7.08 -10.41 22.80
N ASN A 101 -7.08 -11.63 23.37
CA ASN A 101 -7.87 -12.80 22.93
C ASN A 101 -9.37 -12.48 22.96
N ASN A 102 -9.89 -11.77 21.95
CA ASN A 102 -11.30 -11.80 21.56
C ASN A 102 -11.52 -11.04 20.25
N ARG A 103 -12.23 -11.72 19.34
CA ARG A 103 -12.40 -11.42 17.91
C ARG A 103 -13.34 -10.22 17.68
N ALA A 104 -12.97 -9.34 16.75
CA ALA A 104 -13.84 -8.60 15.81
C ALA A 104 -13.00 -7.50 15.11
N ALA A 105 -12.89 -7.57 13.79
CA ALA A 105 -12.17 -6.60 12.96
C ALA A 105 -13.17 -5.67 12.26
N ALA A 106 -12.98 -4.36 12.42
CA ALA A 106 -13.58 -3.34 11.56
C ALA A 106 -12.46 -2.34 11.24
N GLY A 107 -11.98 -2.37 10.00
CA GLY A 107 -11.08 -1.36 9.44
C GLY A 107 -11.91 -0.38 8.61
N TYR A 108 -11.77 0.91 8.87
CA TYR A 108 -12.38 1.95 8.06
C TYR A 108 -11.43 2.32 6.93
N TYR A 109 -11.85 2.13 5.68
CA TYR A 109 -11.21 2.74 4.51
C TYR A 109 -11.87 4.11 4.31
N GLN A 110 -11.08 5.18 4.22
CA GLN A 110 -11.54 6.42 3.60
C GLN A 110 -11.03 6.43 2.16
N ASP A 111 -11.95 6.34 1.21
CA ASP A 111 -11.70 6.71 -0.18
C ASP A 111 -11.33 8.20 -0.21
N ILE A 112 -10.04 8.51 -0.37
CA ILE A 112 -9.62 9.87 -0.68
C ILE A 112 -9.88 10.08 -2.18
N GLN A 113 -11.03 10.68 -2.49
CA GLN A 113 -11.36 11.18 -3.82
C GLN A 113 -10.43 12.37 -4.14
N LEU A 114 -9.42 12.14 -4.98
CA LEU A 114 -8.55 13.20 -5.50
C LEU A 114 -9.34 14.07 -6.49
N ARG A 115 -9.40 15.38 -6.23
CA ARG A 115 -10.12 16.35 -7.08
C ARG A 115 -9.50 16.43 -8.47
N ARG A 116 -10.37 16.35 -9.48
CA ARG A 116 -10.09 16.59 -10.89
C ARG A 116 -9.72 18.06 -11.13
N CYS A 117 -8.66 18.28 -11.89
CA CYS A 117 -8.52 19.46 -12.75
C CYS A 117 -8.52 18.94 -14.20
N GLU A 118 -9.42 19.41 -15.06
CA GLU A 118 -9.62 18.86 -16.41
C GLU A 118 -8.50 19.28 -17.40
N HIS A 119 -8.08 18.31 -18.25
CA HIS A 119 -7.38 18.40 -19.56
C HIS A 119 -6.04 17.66 -19.77
N ALA A 120 -5.53 16.84 -18.85
CA ALA A 120 -4.44 15.90 -19.16
C ALA A 120 -4.84 14.44 -18.91
N LYS A 121 -4.26 13.50 -19.68
CA LYS A 121 -4.29 12.06 -19.35
C LYS A 121 -3.49 11.90 -18.06
N HIS A 122 -4.19 11.79 -16.94
CA HIS A 122 -3.55 11.74 -15.64
C HIS A 122 -3.24 10.30 -15.26
N PHE A 123 -1.99 10.08 -14.87
CA PHE A 123 -1.54 8.87 -14.22
C PHE A 123 -1.86 8.98 -12.73
N TYR A 124 -2.50 7.96 -12.14
CA TYR A 124 -2.93 8.00 -10.74
C TYR A 124 -2.38 6.82 -9.94
N ILE A 125 -2.20 7.07 -8.63
CA ILE A 125 -1.83 6.04 -7.66
C ILE A 125 -2.68 6.14 -6.39
N ILE A 126 -3.13 5.00 -5.89
CA ILE A 126 -3.87 4.85 -4.65
C ILE A 126 -3.13 3.86 -3.77
N LYS A 127 -2.83 4.26 -2.52
CA LYS A 127 -2.22 3.38 -1.54
C LYS A 127 -3.29 2.68 -0.73
N GLN A 128 -3.19 1.36 -0.63
CA GLN A 128 -4.14 0.51 0.08
C GLN A 128 -3.42 -0.41 1.08
N LEU A 129 -4.12 -0.72 2.17
CA LEU A 129 -3.70 -1.70 3.17
C LEU A 129 -4.59 -2.92 3.08
N ASN A 130 -4.00 -4.07 2.76
CA ASN A 130 -4.67 -5.34 2.68
C ASN A 130 -4.31 -6.19 3.91
N PHE A 131 -5.30 -6.47 4.75
CA PHE A 131 -5.11 -7.28 5.96
C PHE A 131 -5.15 -8.76 5.60
N ASN A 132 -4.05 -9.47 5.83
CA ASN A 132 -4.03 -10.90 5.61
C ASN A 132 -4.37 -11.63 6.92
N PHE A 133 -5.58 -12.18 7.00
CA PHE A 133 -6.02 -12.97 8.15
C PHE A 133 -5.62 -14.44 7.98
N ASP A 134 -4.33 -14.71 7.83
CA ASP A 134 -3.85 -16.08 7.70
C ASP A 134 -3.96 -16.81 9.05
N LYS A 135 -4.93 -17.73 9.12
CA LYS A 135 -4.94 -18.82 10.10
C LYS A 135 -3.93 -19.88 9.65
N GLN A 136 -2.88 -20.10 10.42
CA GLN A 136 -2.40 -21.45 10.69
C GLN A 136 -2.07 -21.60 12.18
N TRP A 137 -3.08 -21.97 12.96
CA TRP A 137 -2.84 -22.66 14.22
C TRP A 137 -2.60 -24.13 13.87
N GLN A 138 -1.35 -24.57 13.88
CA GLN A 138 -1.07 -25.99 14.05
C GLN A 138 -1.24 -26.30 15.54
N PRO A 139 -2.17 -27.19 15.94
CA PRO A 139 -2.12 -27.75 17.27
C PRO A 139 -0.75 -28.41 17.43
N ALA A 140 0.06 -27.92 18.35
CA ALA A 140 1.22 -28.67 18.81
C ALA A 140 0.72 -30.02 19.36
N ASP A 141 1.32 -31.10 18.86
CA ASP A 141 1.15 -32.45 19.38
C ASP A 141 1.25 -32.44 20.91
N ARG A 142 0.17 -32.87 21.58
CA ARG A 142 0.22 -33.26 22.98
C ARG A 142 0.93 -34.63 23.02
N PRO A 143 2.04 -34.79 23.75
CA PRO A 143 2.41 -36.12 24.19
C PRO A 143 1.43 -36.55 25.29
N GLU A 144 0.82 -37.71 25.10
CA GLU A 144 0.19 -38.51 26.16
C GLU A 144 1.26 -39.07 27.11
#